data_AF-W4KA91-F1
#
_entry.id   AF-W4KA91-F1
#
_cell.length_a   1.000
_cell.length_b   1.000
_cell.length_c   1.000
_cell.angle_alpha   90.00
_cell.angle_beta   90.00
_cell.angle_gamma   90.00
#
_symmetry.space_group_name_H-M   'P 1'
#
loop_
_entity.id
_entity.type
_entity.pdbx_description
1 polymer ?
#
loop_
_entity_poly.entity_id
_entity_poly.type
_entity_poly.pdbx_seq_one_letter_code
_entity_poly.pdbx_strand_id
1 'polypeptide(L)' 'VKRPPNALILFRRYVTSNRKTMLENIEMDDSKLSELIGSMWRKKTMKEREPWFAAAAAEKRLHEVKHPEYKFAP' A
#
# COMPACT_ATOMS: atom_id res chain seq x y z
N VAL A 1 18.01 -6.25 0.13
CA VAL A 1 16.64 -6.70 -0.24
C VAL A 1 15.63 -5.66 0.23
N LYS A 2 14.73 -5.17 -0.64
CA LYS A 2 13.72 -4.15 -0.27
C LYS A 2 12.65 -4.76 0.63
N ARG A 3 12.10 -3.98 1.56
CA ARG A 3 11.02 -4.45 2.46
C ARG A 3 9.79 -4.88 1.66
N PRO A 4 9.11 -5.98 2.03
CA PRO A 4 7.82 -6.32 1.43
C PRO A 4 6.79 -5.23 1.76
N PRO A 5 5.93 -4.86 0.81
CA PRO A 5 4.91 -3.83 1.03
C PRO A 5 3.85 -4.31 2.03
N ASN A 6 3.47 -3.44 2.97
CA ASN A 6 2.31 -3.68 3.84
C ASN A 6 0.99 -3.29 3.14
N ALA A 7 -0.14 -3.54 3.81
CA ALA A 7 -1.47 -3.30 3.26
C ALA A 7 -1.68 -1.83 2.81
N LEU A 8 -1.20 -0.86 3.59
CA LEU A 8 -1.28 0.57 3.23
C LEU A 8 -0.40 0.89 2.02
N ILE A 9 0.80 0.31 1.92
CA ILE A 9 1.68 0.52 0.76
C ILE A 9 1.05 -0.05 -0.52
N LEU A 10 0.40 -1.22 -0.44
CA LEU A 10 -0.34 -1.79 -1.57
C LEU A 10 -1.53 -0.89 -1.96
N PHE A 11 -2.29 -0.42 -0.97
CA PHE A 11 -3.40 0.51 -1.22
C PHE A 11 -2.91 1.82 -1.83
N ARG A 12 -1.81 2.39 -1.34
CA ARG A 12 -1.19 3.60 -1.90
C ARG A 12 -0.82 3.39 -3.36
N ARG A 13 -0.14 2.28 -3.69
CA ARG A 13 0.21 1.95 -5.08
C ARG A 13 -1.04 1.91 -5.97
N TYR A 14 -2.11 1.28 -5.50
CA TYR A 14 -3.37 1.23 -6.23
C TYR A 14 -3.95 2.63 -6.49
N VAL A 15 -4.06 3.47 -5.45
CA VAL A 15 -4.61 4.82 -5.62
C VAL A 15 -3.72 5.68 -6.52
N THR A 16 -2.39 5.59 -6.38
CA THR A 16 -1.45 6.32 -7.25
C THR A 16 -1.53 5.86 -8.70
N SER A 17 -1.63 4.56 -8.96
CA SER A 17 -1.81 4.03 -10.33
C SER A 17 -3.15 4.42 -10.94
N ASN A 18 -4.19 4.57 -10.11
CA ASN A 18 -5.54 4.97 -10.53
C ASN A 18 -5.79 6.47 -10.32
N ARG A 19 -4.74 7.28 -10.13
CA ARG A 19 -4.84 8.70 -9.77
C ARG A 19 -5.72 9.49 -10.73
N LYS A 20 -5.56 9.27 -12.05
CA LYS A 20 -6.33 9.98 -13.08
C LYS A 20 -7.83 9.74 -12.95
N THR A 21 -8.22 8.51 -12.62
CA THR A 21 -9.63 8.08 -12.50
C THR A 21 -10.21 8.41 -11.13
N MET A 22 -9.42 8.29 -10.06
CA MET A 22 -9.91 8.46 -8.69
C MET A 22 -9.88 9.89 -8.18
N LEU A 23 -9.03 10.76 -8.75
CA LEU A 23 -8.82 12.13 -8.28
C LEU A 23 -9.10 13.18 -9.38
N GLU A 24 -9.95 12.85 -10.36
CA GLU A 24 -10.46 13.78 -11.39
C GLU A 24 -9.40 14.73 -12.00
N ASN A 25 -8.26 14.19 -12.44
CA ASN A 25 -7.16 14.97 -13.02
C ASN A 25 -6.65 16.15 -12.16
N ILE A 26 -6.83 16.11 -10.84
CA ILE A 26 -6.24 17.12 -9.97
C ILE A 26 -4.72 16.89 -9.94
N GLU A 27 -3.96 17.90 -10.41
CA GLU A 27 -2.52 18.01 -10.19
C GLU A 27 -2.25 18.30 -8.70
N MET A 28 -2.45 17.27 -7.89
CA MET A 28 -2.10 17.25 -6.48
C MET A 28 -0.61 16.92 -6.29
N ASP A 29 0.07 17.69 -5.45
CA ASP A 29 1.43 17.38 -5.01
C ASP A 29 1.48 16.01 -4.31
N ASP A 30 2.58 15.28 -4.45
CA ASP A 30 2.75 13.94 -3.89
C ASP A 30 2.63 13.91 -2.35
N SER A 31 2.92 15.04 -1.68
CA SER A 31 2.74 15.20 -0.23
C SER A 31 1.26 15.20 0.13
N LYS A 32 0.45 16.03 -0.54
CA LYS A 32 -1.00 16.12 -0.34
C LYS A 32 -1.70 14.81 -0.72
N LEU A 33 -1.22 14.14 -1.76
CA LEU A 33 -1.71 12.82 -2.15
C LEU A 33 -1.48 11.79 -1.04
N SER A 34 -0.32 11.83 -0.40
CA SER A 34 0.03 10.89 0.68
C SER A 34 -0.84 11.13 1.93
N GLU A 35 -1.11 12.39 2.27
CA GLU A 35 -2.05 12.74 3.35
C GLU A 35 -3.48 12.26 3.04
N LEU A 36 -3.95 12.49 1.81
CA LEU A 36 -5.27 12.06 1.35
C LEU A 36 -5.41 10.54 1.42
N ILE A 37 -4.43 9.79 0.90
CA ILE A 37 -4.42 8.33 0.94
C ILE A 37 -4.44 7.82 2.39
N GLY A 38 -3.69 8.46 3.29
CA GLY A 38 -3.72 8.15 4.72
C GLY A 38 -5.12 8.35 5.32
N SER A 39 -5.79 9.45 4.96
CA SER A 39 -7.17 9.73 5.37
C SER A 39 -8.17 8.72 4.80
N MET A 40 -8.09 8.41 3.50
CA MET A 40 -8.92 7.40 2.83
C MET A 40 -8.75 6.02 3.48
N TRP A 41 -7.51 5.63 3.77
CA TRP A 41 -7.23 4.38 4.46
C TRP A 41 -7.88 4.34 5.84
N ARG A 42 -7.73 5.41 6.64
CA ARG A 42 -8.36 5.53 7.97
C ARG A 42 -9.89 5.49 7.92
N LYS A 43 -10.50 6.02 6.87
CA LYS A 43 -11.96 5.99 6.66
C LYS A 43 -12.49 4.63 6.20
N LYS A 44 -11.65 3.80 5.56
CA LYS A 44 -12.05 2.45 5.13
C LYS A 44 -12.41 1.55 6.31
N THR A 45 -13.47 0.78 6.12
CA THR A 45 -13.90 -0.25 7.06
C THR A 45 -12.94 -1.44 7.04
N MET A 46 -12.96 -2.29 8.09
CA MET A 46 -12.12 -3.49 8.14
C MET A 46 -12.37 -4.42 6.95
N LYS A 47 -13.64 -4.56 6.52
CA LYS A 47 -14.01 -5.38 5.36
C LYS A 47 -13.38 -4.87 4.06
N GLU A 48 -13.29 -3.55 3.87
CA GLU A 48 -12.61 -2.97 2.70
C GLU A 48 -11.09 -3.07 2.78
N ARG A 49 -10.53 -3.12 3.99
CA ARG A 49 -9.08 -3.28 4.22
C ARG A 49 -8.63 -4.73 4.13
N GLU A 50 -9.51 -5.69 4.40
CA GLU A 50 -9.26 -7.13 4.39
C GLU A 50 -8.52 -7.63 3.13
N PRO A 51 -8.93 -7.30 1.89
CA PRO A 51 -8.20 -7.73 0.70
C PRO A 51 -6.75 -7.22 0.66
N TRP A 52 -6.50 -6.00 1.18
CA TRP A 52 -5.15 -5.44 1.25
C TRP A 52 -4.29 -6.11 2.32
N PHE A 53 -4.88 -6.50 3.45
CA PHE A 53 -4.20 -7.29 4.47
C PHE A 53 -3.86 -8.70 3.97
N ALA A 54 -4.79 -9.36 3.28
CA ALA A 54 -4.56 -10.66 2.67
C ALA A 54 -3.45 -10.60 1.62
N ALA A 55 -3.46 -9.59 0.75
CA ALA A 55 -2.41 -9.38 -0.26
C ALA A 55 -1.04 -9.08 0.39
N ALA A 56 -1.00 -8.24 1.44
CA ALA A 56 0.23 -7.95 2.16
C ALA A 56 0.80 -9.19 2.86
N ALA A 57 -0.05 -10.06 3.42
CA ALA A 57 0.37 -11.32 4.00
C ALA A 57 0.94 -12.27 2.94
N ALA A 58 0.36 -12.30 1.74
CA ALA A 58 0.89 -13.08 0.62
C ALA A 58 2.26 -12.57 0.16
N GLU A 59 2.41 -11.25 -0.02
CA GLU A 59 3.67 -10.61 -0.39
C GLU A 59 4.76 -10.87 0.66
N LYS A 60 4.40 -10.81 1.95
CA LYS A 60 5.32 -11.13 3.05
C LYS A 60 5.81 -12.58 2.95
N ARG A 61 4.89 -13.54 2.79
CA ARG A 61 5.24 -14.97 2.64
C ARG A 61 6.13 -15.21 1.42
N LEU A 62 5.78 -14.62 0.27
CA LEU A 62 6.56 -14.75 -0.95
C LEU A 62 7.98 -14.19 -0.75
N HIS A 63 8.09 -13.07 -0.06
CA HIS A 63 9.37 -12.45 0.26
C HIS A 63 10.21 -13.32 1.21
N GLU A 64 9.59 -13.92 2.23
CA GLU A 64 10.25 -14.85 3.16
C GLU A 64 10.78 -16.09 2.44
N VAL A 65 9.99 -16.66 1.51
CA VAL A 65 10.42 -17.81 0.68
C VAL A 65 11.55 -17.43 -0.28
N LYS A 66 11.45 -16.26 -0.92
CA LYS A 66 12.45 -15.80 -1.90
C LYS A 66 13.75 -15.32 -1.26
N HIS A 67 13.66 -14.81 -0.02
CA HIS A 67 14.78 -14.26 0.72
C HIS A 67 14.80 -14.83 2.15
N PRO A 68 15.14 -16.12 2.31
CA PRO A 68 15.11 -16.79 3.62
C PRO A 68 16.12 -16.20 4.61
N GLU A 69 17.21 -15.61 4.12
CA GLU A 69 18.23 -14.93 4.93
C GLU A 69 17.89 -13.46 5.22
N TYR A 70 16.73 -12.98 4.76
CA TYR A 70 16.34 -11.59 4.97
C TYR A 70 16.03 -11.31 6.44
N LYS A 71 16.88 -10.49 7.06
CA LYS A 71 16.58 -9.82 8.33
C LYS A 71 16.51 -8.32 8.11
N PHE A 72 15.49 -7.70 8.69
CA PHE A 72 15.37 -6.25 8.70
C PHE A 72 16.41 -5.67 9.68
N ALA A 73 17.36 -4.89 9.17
CA ALA A 73 18.29 -4.08 9.94
C ALA A 73 17.94 -2.59 9.68
N PRO A 74 17.40 -1.87 10.67
CA PRO A 74 17.04 -0.46 10.55
C PRO A 74 18.25 0.47 10.44
#